data_AF-A0A7Y4KSK8-F1
#
_entry.id   AF-A0A7Y4KSK8-F1
#
_cell.length_a   1.000
_cell.length_b   1.000
_cell.length_c   1.000
_cell.angle_alpha   90.00
_cell.angle_beta   90.00
_cell.angle_gamma   90.00
#
_symmetry.space_group_name_H-M   'P 1'
#
loop_
_entity.id
_entity.type
_entity.pdbx_description
1 polymer ?
#
loop_
_entity_poly.entity_id
_entity_poly.type
_entity_poly.pdbx_seq_one_letter_code
_entity_poly.pdbx_strand_id
1 'polypeptide(L)' 'MTLIELTVVLGMLLGSLTGAVWGFVSGGIGWAVMGLAGGIVLGPIALALLFILMVLVTEGPLILLRALRGRRPPEHP' A
#
# COMPACT_ATOMS: atom_id res chain seq x y z
N MET A 1 14.55 -9.56 11.88
CA MET A 1 13.83 -8.80 10.85
C MET A 1 12.43 -8.52 11.35
N THR A 2 12.13 -7.26 11.65
CA THR A 2 10.79 -6.82 12.08
C THR A 2 9.84 -6.70 10.88
N LEU A 3 8.54 -6.64 11.13
CA LEU A 3 7.55 -6.44 10.05
C LEU A 3 7.78 -5.12 9.31
N ILE A 4 8.24 -4.08 10.01
CA ILE A 4 8.54 -2.77 9.44
C ILE A 4 9.79 -2.85 8.54
N GLU A 5 10.84 -3.54 8.99
CA GLU A 5 12.01 -3.79 8.14
C GLU A 5 11.64 -4.58 6.89
N LEU A 6 10.75 -5.58 7.03
CA LEU A 6 10.25 -6.38 5.92
C LEU A 6 9.48 -5.53 4.91
N THR A 7 8.57 -4.68 5.36
CA THR A 7 7.78 -3.84 4.44
C THR A 7 8.65 -2.80 3.75
N VAL A 8 9.66 -2.26 4.44
CA VAL A 8 10.63 -1.34 3.83
C VAL A 8 11.44 -2.07 2.76
N VAL A 9 12.02 -3.23 3.05
CA VAL A 9 12.80 -4.01 2.06
C VAL A 9 11.94 -4.43 0.88
N LEU A 10 10.73 -4.92 1.14
CA LEU A 10 9.81 -5.36 0.10
C LEU A 10 9.35 -4.19 -0.78
N GLY A 11 9.04 -3.05 -0.16
CA GLY A 11 8.67 -1.82 -0.85
C GLY A 11 9.79 -1.30 -1.73
N MET A 12 11.02 -1.27 -1.23
CA MET A 12 12.19 -0.89 -2.02
C MET A 12 12.35 -1.80 -3.24
N LEU A 13 12.28 -3.12 -3.04
CA LEU A 13 12.55 -4.11 -4.09
C LEU A 13 11.47 -4.09 -5.18
N LEU A 14 10.20 -4.05 -4.79
CA LEU A 14 9.09 -3.97 -5.73
C LEU A 14 9.05 -2.61 -6.45
N GLY A 15 9.24 -1.52 -5.71
CA GLY A 15 9.27 -0.17 -6.27
C GLY A 15 10.40 -0.02 -7.27
N SER A 16 11.61 -0.48 -6.93
CA SER A 16 12.78 -0.39 -7.80
C SER A 16 12.62 -1.21 -9.06
N LEU A 17 12.15 -2.47 -8.95
CA LEU A 17 11.93 -3.33 -10.13
C LEU A 17 10.88 -2.73 -11.06
N THR A 18 9.76 -2.31 -10.50
CA THR A 18 8.65 -1.74 -11.28
C THR A 18 9.09 -0.45 -11.96
N GLY A 19 9.76 0.44 -11.22
CA GLY A 19 10.29 1.70 -11.74
C GLY A 19 11.35 1.48 -12.82
N ALA A 20 12.27 0.53 -12.63
CA ALA A 20 13.30 0.20 -13.60
C ALA A 20 12.74 -0.32 -14.92
N VAL A 21 11.83 -1.29 -14.83
CA VAL A 21 11.18 -1.90 -16.00
C VAL A 21 10.38 -0.83 -16.75
N TRP A 22 9.58 -0.05 -16.02
CA TRP A 22 8.78 1.01 -16.62
C TRP A 22 9.67 2.07 -17.29
N GLY A 23 10.70 2.54 -16.59
CA GLY A 23 11.65 3.52 -17.11
C GLY A 23 12.39 3.02 -18.35
N PHE A 24 12.82 1.75 -18.35
CA PHE A 24 13.46 1.13 -19.51
C PHE A 24 12.53 1.11 -20.72
N VAL A 25 11.28 0.68 -20.53
CA VAL A 25 10.27 0.62 -21.59
C VAL A 25 9.90 2.02 -22.10
N SER A 26 9.84 3.02 -21.23
CA SER A 26 9.37 4.36 -21.59
C SER A 26 10.44 5.25 -22.21
N GLY A 27 11.73 5.03 -21.92
CA GLY A 27 12.78 5.97 -22.34
C GLY A 27 14.20 5.42 -22.34
N GLY A 28 14.39 4.11 -22.20
CA GLY A 28 15.69 3.48 -22.21
C GLY A 28 16.45 3.55 -20.87
N ILE A 29 17.76 3.31 -20.93
CA ILE A 29 18.59 3.00 -19.76
C ILE A 29 18.62 4.14 -18.72
N GLY A 30 18.68 5.40 -19.15
CA GLY A 30 18.70 6.54 -18.22
C GLY A 30 17.45 6.63 -17.36
N TRP A 31 16.29 6.34 -17.94
CA TRP A 31 15.01 6.31 -17.23
C TRP A 31 14.89 5.06 -16.35
N ALA A 32 15.48 3.93 -16.75
CA ALA A 32 15.57 2.75 -15.90
C ALA A 32 16.34 3.01 -14.59
N VAL A 33 17.45 3.74 -14.67
CA VAL A 33 18.25 4.12 -13.48
C VAL A 33 17.48 5.07 -12.56
N MET A 34 16.78 6.05 -13.13
CA MET A 34 15.90 6.93 -12.35
C MET A 34 14.73 6.15 -11.73
N GLY A 35 14.19 5.17 -12.45
CA GLY A 35 13.16 4.27 -11.96
C GLY A 35 13.63 3.37 -10.80
N LEU A 36 14.87 2.86 -10.86
CA LEU A 36 15.49 2.13 -9.75
C LEU A 36 15.63 3.03 -8.52
N ALA A 37 16.24 4.20 -8.69
CA ALA A 37 16.50 5.12 -7.58
C ALA A 37 15.20 5.66 -6.96
N GLY A 38 14.26 6.07 -7.81
CA GLY A 38 12.94 6.52 -7.37
C GLY A 38 12.15 5.41 -6.70
N GLY A 39 12.24 4.18 -7.21
CA GLY A 39 11.56 3.02 -6.65
C GLY A 39 12.07 2.59 -5.28
N ILE A 40 13.36 2.74 -4.99
CA ILE A 40 13.92 2.52 -3.65
C ILE A 40 13.29 3.48 -2.64
N VAL A 41 13.12 4.75 -3.00
CA VAL A 41 12.61 5.77 -2.06
C VAL A 41 11.08 5.75 -1.97
N LEU A 42 10.41 5.69 -3.11
CA LEU A 42 8.94 5.80 -3.20
C LEU A 42 8.24 4.47 -2.96
N GLY A 43 8.90 3.33 -3.20
CA GLY A 43 8.33 2.00 -3.05
C GLY A 43 7.81 1.71 -1.64
N PRO A 44 8.60 1.91 -0.57
CA PRO A 44 8.14 1.76 0.81
C PRO A 44 6.96 2.68 1.15
N ILE A 45 7.00 3.93 0.67
CA ILE A 45 5.95 4.93 0.91
C ILE A 45 4.65 4.48 0.25
N ALA A 46 4.71 4.06 -1.01
CA ALA A 46 3.55 3.57 -1.76
C ALA A 46 2.95 2.31 -1.11
N LEU A 47 3.80 1.39 -0.64
CA LEU A 47 3.36 0.15 0.01
C LEU A 47 2.69 0.43 1.36
N ALA A 48 3.23 1.36 2.15
CA ALA A 48 2.60 1.82 3.39
C ALA A 48 1.25 2.50 3.10
N LEU A 49 1.18 3.35 2.08
CA LEU A 49 -0.07 4.02 1.68
C LEU A 49 -1.12 3.01 1.22
N LEU A 50 -0.73 2.01 0.44
CA LEU A 50 -1.61 0.93 -0.01
C LEU A 50 -2.16 0.13 1.17
N PHE A 51 -1.31 -0.15 2.17
CA PHE A 51 -1.73 -0.85 3.38
C PHE A 51 -2.76 -0.03 4.17
N ILE A 52 -2.51 1.27 4.37
CA ILE A 52 -3.46 2.18 5.03
C ILE A 52 -4.78 2.23 4.27
N LEU A 53 -4.73 2.31 2.94
CA LEU A 53 -5.92 2.32 2.09
C LEU A 53 -6.71 1.01 2.22
N MET A 54 -6.02 -0.14 2.23
CA MET A 54 -6.65 -1.44 2.43
C MET A 54 -7.35 -1.51 3.79
N VAL A 55 -6.70 -1.07 4.86
CA VAL A 55 -7.30 -1.00 6.21
C VAL A 55 -8.52 -0.09 6.20
N LEU A 56 -8.44 1.08 5.58
CA LEU A 56 -9.57 2.02 5.51
C LEU A 56 -10.77 1.42 4.75
N VAL A 57 -10.50 0.75 3.62
CA VAL A 57 -11.54 0.13 2.78
C VAL A 57 -12.15 -1.10 3.44
N THR A 58 -11.38 -1.88 4.19
CA THR A 58 -11.86 -3.11 4.83
C THR A 58 -12.48 -2.84 6.19
N GLU A 59 -11.84 -2.05 7.04
CA GLU A 59 -12.30 -1.76 8.40
C GLU A 59 -13.34 -0.65 8.46
N GLY A 60 -13.30 0.35 7.57
CA GLY A 60 -14.31 1.41 7.50
C GLY A 60 -15.76 0.91 7.42
N PRO A 61 -16.12 0.06 6.44
CA PRO A 61 -17.46 -0.52 6.35
C PRO A 61 -17.76 -1.48 7.51
N LEU A 62 -16.76 -2.19 8.04
CA LEU A 62 -16.92 -3.06 9.21
C LEU A 62 -17.28 -2.27 10.48
N ILE A 63 -16.64 -1.12 10.70
CA ILE A 63 -16.94 -0.20 11.80
C ILE A 63 -18.33 0.40 11.62
N LEU A 64 -18.69 0.79 10.39
CA LEU A 64 -20.03 1.31 10.06
C LEU A 64 -21.12 0.25 10.29
N LEU A 65 -20.89 -0.99 9.86
CA LEU A 65 -21.81 -2.12 10.08
C LEU A 65 -21.94 -2.46 11.56
N ARG A 66 -20.85 -2.39 12.34
CA ARG A 66 -20.90 -2.56 13.82
C ARG A 66 -21.69 -1.44 14.48
N ALA A 67 -21.53 -0.20 14.04
CA ALA A 67 -22.29 0.94 14.55
C ALA A 67 -23.80 0.81 14.24
N LEU A 68 -24.16 0.34 13.05
CA LEU A 68 -25.55 0.06 12.67
C LEU A 68 -26.13 -1.14 13.44
N ARG A 69 -25.33 -2.19 13.66
CA ARG A 69 -25.74 -3.37 14.44
C ARG A 69 -25.94 -3.05 15.92
N GLY A 70 -25.15 -2.15 16.49
CA GLY A 70 -25.31 -1.64 17.85
C GLY A 70 -26.50 -0.70 18.04
N ARG A 71 -27.10 -0.22 16.95
CA ARG A 71 -28.32 0.62 16.94
C ARG A 71 -29.61 -0.17 16.75
N ARG A 72 -29.57 -1.52 16.73
CA ARG A 72 -30.80 -2.33 16.72
C ARG A 72 -31.64 -1.96 17.95
N PRO A 73 -32.88 -1.46 17.78
CA PRO A 73 -33.78 -1.21 18.91
C PRO A 73 -34.00 -2.53 19.65
N PRO A 74 -34.12 -2.52 20.99
CA PRO A 74 -34.48 -3.72 21.72
C PRO A 74 -35.79 -4.25 21.15
N GLU A 75 -35.79 -5.53 20.75
CA GLU A 75 -37.02 -6.25 20.44
C GLU A 75 -37.85 -6.24 21.73
N HIS A 76 -38.86 -5.37 21.77
CA HIS A 76 -39.81 -5.33 22.88
C HIS A 76 -40.61 -6.65 22.86
N PRO A 77 -40.74 -7.34 24.01
CA PRO A 77 -41.51 -8.57 24.14
C PRO A 77 -43.01 -8.36 23.93
#